data_AF-A0A2E0XXR4-F1
#
_entry.id   AF-A0A2E0XXR4-F1
#
_cell.length_a   1.000
_cell.length_b   1.000
_cell.length_c   1.000
_cell.angle_alpha   90.00
_cell.angle_beta   90.00
_cell.angle_gamma   90.00
#
_symmetry.space_group_name_H-M   'P 1'
#
loop_
_entity.id
_entity.type
_entity.pdbx_description
1 polymer ?
#
loop_
_entity_poly.entity_id
_entity_poly.type
_entity_poly.pdbx_seq_one_letter_code
_entity_poly.pdbx_strand_id
1 'polypeptide(L)' 'MGLVFLMWLSTLILQVPCHWKLERGRDDKAISRLVKTNWVRTVGWTARAVVVGWLLVNSIQ' A
#
# COMPACT_ATOMS: atom_id res chain seq x y z
N MET A 1 -2.73 7.13 -13.01
CA MET A 1 -3.58 7.11 -11.79
C MET A 1 -3.95 5.71 -11.29
N GLY A 2 -3.92 4.66 -12.13
CA GLY A 2 -4.32 3.30 -11.72
C GLY A 2 -3.57 2.71 -10.50
N LEU A 3 -2.27 2.96 -10.37
CA LEU A 3 -1.47 2.51 -9.20
C LEU A 3 -1.99 3.07 -7.87
N VAL A 4 -2.46 4.32 -7.86
CA VAL A 4 -2.99 4.95 -6.64
C VAL A 4 -4.34 4.34 -6.29
N PHE A 5 -5.20 4.10 -7.28
CA PHE A 5 -6.51 3.51 -7.05
C PHE A 5 -6.40 2.10 -6.45
N LEU A 6 -5.47 1.28 -6.95
CA LEU A 6 -5.15 -0.04 -6.41
C LEU A 6 -4.68 0.03 -4.94
N MET A 7 -3.86 1.03 -4.60
CA MET A 7 -3.42 1.23 -3.21
C MET A 7 -4.58 1.64 -2.30
N TRP A 8 -5.42 2.58 -2.73
CA TRP A 8 -6.58 3.03 -1.95
C TRP A 8 -7.58 1.89 -1.72
N LEU A 9 -7.84 1.08 -2.74
CA LEU A 9 -8.72 -0.08 -2.63
C LEU A 9 -8.14 -1.12 -1.65
N SER A 10 -6.82 -1.35 -1.69
CA SER A 10 -6.14 -2.22 -0.73
C SER A 10 -6.28 -1.70 0.71
N THR A 11 -6.25 -0.38 0.91
CA THR A 11 -6.42 0.23 2.23
C THR A 11 -7.83 0.03 2.75
N LEU A 12 -8.84 0.37 1.94
CA LEU A 12 -10.25 0.29 2.32
C LEU A 12 -10.69 -1.14 2.64
N ILE A 13 -10.29 -2.10 1.81
CA ILE A 13 -10.78 -3.49 1.91
C ILE A 13 -9.94 -4.32 2.88
N LEU A 14 -8.64 -4.04 3.03
CA LEU A 14 -7.74 -4.92 3.80
C LEU A 14 -7.25 -4.28 5.09
N GLN A 15 -6.89 -2.99 5.09
CA GLN A 15 -6.26 -2.34 6.23
C GLN A 15 -7.28 -1.82 7.24
N VAL A 16 -8.36 -1.18 6.79
CA VAL A 16 -9.45 -0.69 7.66
C VAL A 16 -10.07 -1.79 8.51
N PRO A 17 -10.56 -2.93 7.96
CA PRO A 17 -11.15 -3.98 8.78
C PRO A 17 -10.13 -4.68 9.69
N CYS A 18 -8.85 -4.76 9.30
CA CYS A 18 -7.80 -5.28 10.19
C CYS A 18 -7.55 -4.35 11.37
N HIS A 19 -7.59 -3.02 11.17
CA HIS A 19 -7.46 -2.04 12.25
C HIS A 19 -8.61 -2.15 13.25
N TRP A 20 -9.86 -2.27 12.79
CA TRP A 20 -11.01 -2.50 13.68
C TRP A 20 -10.94 -3.81 14.46
N LYS A 21 -10.20 -4.80 13.94
CA LYS A 21 -9.98 -6.06 14.66
C LYS A 21 -8.92 -5.91 15.75
N LEU A 22 -7.84 -5.18 15.45
CA LEU A 22 -6.75 -4.91 16.39
C LEU A 22 -7.14 -3.93 17.50
N GLU A 23 -8.08 -3.02 17.22
CA GLU A 23 -8.64 -2.10 18.22
C GLU A 23 -9.38 -2.83 19.34
N ARG A 24 -10.01 -3.97 19.03
CA ARG A 24 -10.73 -4.82 19.99
C ARG A 24 -9.82 -5.73 20.82
N GLY A 25 -8.53 -5.75 20.52
CA GLY A 25 -7.56 -6.60 21.21
C GLY A 25 -6.43 -7.02 20.28
N ARG A 26 -5.28 -7.33 20.87
CA ARG A 26 -4.12 -7.81 20.12
C ARG A 26 -4.43 -9.17 19.47
N ASP A 27 -4.34 -9.22 18.15
CA ASP A 27 -4.46 -10.44 17.35
C ASP A 27 -3.25 -10.55 16.41
N ASP A 28 -2.31 -11.43 16.74
CA ASP A 28 -1.08 -11.58 15.95
C ASP A 28 -1.35 -12.07 14.51
N LYS A 29 -2.47 -12.77 14.25
CA LYS A 29 -2.87 -13.13 12.88
C LYS A 29 -3.33 -11.90 12.10
N ALA A 30 -4.05 -10.99 12.75
CA ALA A 30 -4.44 -9.71 12.15
C ALA A 30 -3.23 -8.81 11.86
N ILE A 31 -2.24 -8.76 12.77
CA ILE A 31 -0.97 -8.05 12.56
C ILE A 31 -0.22 -8.64 11.35
N SER A 32 -0.04 -9.96 11.30
CA SER A 32 0.65 -10.61 10.17
C SER A 32 -0.05 -10.35 8.85
N ARG A 33 -1.39 -10.38 8.83
CA ARG A 33 -2.18 -10.03 7.65
C ARG A 33 -2.01 -8.57 7.25
N LEU A 34 -1.99 -7.65 8.21
CA LEU A 34 -1.77 -6.22 7.97
C LEU A 34 -0.38 -5.95 7.37
N VAL A 35 0.66 -6.59 7.89
CA VAL A 35 2.03 -6.47 7.35
C VAL A 35 2.08 -6.98 5.90
N LYS A 36 1.51 -8.16 5.63
CA LYS A 36 1.46 -8.72 4.27
C LYS A 36 0.71 -7.82 3.29
N THR A 37 -0.39 -7.20 3.70
CA THR A 37 -1.15 -6.29 2.83
C THR A 37 -0.48 -4.94 2.68
N ASN A 38 0.35 -4.52 3.63
CA ASN A 38 1.15 -3.30 3.51
C ASN A 38 2.33 -3.45 2.53
N TRP A 39 2.86 -4.67 2.34
CA TRP A 39 3.88 -4.95 1.31
C TRP A 39 3.42 -4.61 -0.12
N VAL A 40 2.13 -4.81 -0.42
CA VAL A 40 1.55 -4.40 -1.71
C VAL A 40 1.70 -2.90 -1.92
N ARG A 41 1.48 -2.10 -0.87
CA ARG A 41 1.68 -0.65 -0.92
C ARG A 41 3.14 -0.31 -1.11
N THR A 42 4.06 -0.96 -0.40
CA THR A 42 5.51 -0.73 -0.56
C THR A 42 5.93 -0.96 -2.01
N VAL A 43 5.61 -2.12 -2.58
CA VAL A 43 5.94 -2.45 -3.98
C VAL A 43 5.28 -1.45 -4.94
N GLY A 44 4.01 -1.13 -4.73
CA GLY A 44 3.32 -0.17 -5.59
C GLY A 44 3.92 1.24 -5.53
N TRP A 45 4.30 1.73 -4.35
CA TRP A 45 4.89 3.07 -4.18
C TRP A 45 6.31 3.11 -4.74
N THR A 46 7.10 2.05 -4.56
CA THR A 46 8.40 1.91 -5.21
C THR A 46 8.27 1.93 -6.72
N ALA A 47 7.36 1.14 -7.30
CA ALA A 47 7.11 1.14 -8.73
C ALA A 47 6.66 2.51 -9.25
N ARG A 48 5.76 3.19 -8.52
CA ARG A 48 5.34 4.56 -8.85
C ARG A 48 6.52 5.54 -8.80
N ALA A 49 7.37 5.46 -7.78
CA ALA A 49 8.54 6.32 -7.63
C ALA A 49 9.52 6.11 -8.80
N VAL A 50 9.75 4.86 -9.22
CA VAL A 50 10.56 4.55 -10.41
C VAL A 50 9.97 5.15 -11.67
N VAL A 51 8.67 4.97 -11.92
CA VAL A 51 7.99 5.53 -13.11
C VAL A 51 8.06 7.06 -13.12
N VAL A 52 7.74 7.71 -12.00
CA VAL A 52 7.79 9.17 -11.89
C VAL A 52 9.22 9.69 -12.01
N GLY A 53 10.19 9.03 -11.36
CA GLY A 53 11.60 9.38 -11.47
C GLY A 53 12.13 9.26 -12.89
N TRP A 54 11.76 8.19 -13.60
CA TRP A 54 12.11 8.01 -15.02
C TRP A 54 11.52 9.12 -15.89
N LEU A 55 10.23 9.43 -15.73
CA LEU A 55 9.59 10.53 -16.46
C LEU A 55 10.26 11.88 -16.19
N LEU A 56 10.60 12.18 -14.93
CA LEU A 56 11.28 13.41 -14.56
C LEU A 56 12.65 13.52 -15.24
N VAL A 57 13.46 12.47 -15.20
CA VAL A 57 14.78 12.45 -15.85
C VAL A 57 14.65 12.66 -17.36
N ASN A 58 13.69 12.01 -18.03
CA ASN A 58 13.46 12.20 -19.46
C ASN A 58 12.92 13.60 -19.81
N SER A 59 12.21 14.26 -18.90
CA SER A 59 11.66 15.61 -19.13
C SER A 59 12.68 16.74 -18.96
N ILE A 60 13.85 16.46 -18.38
CA ILE A 60 14.92 17.43 -18.13
C ILE A 60 15.96 17.42 -19.28
N GLN A 61 15.91 16.43 -20.17
CA GLN A 61 16.72 16.36 -21.40
C GLN A 61 16.01 17.03 -22.57
#